data_AF-A0A087LWL4-F1
#
_entry.id   AF-A0A087LWL4-F1
#
_cell.length_a   1.000
_cell.length_b   1.000
_cell.length_c   1.000
_cell.angle_alpha   90.00
_cell.angle_beta   90.00
_cell.angle_gamma   90.00
#
_symmetry.space_group_name_H-M   'P 1'
#
loop_
_entity.id
_entity.type
_entity.pdbx_description
1 polymer ?
#
loop_
_entity_poly.entity_id
_entity_poly.type
_entity_poly.pdbx_seq_one_letter_code
_entity_poly.pdbx_strand_id
1 'polypeptide(L)'
;MKLARASFAALLAMLMVMPAAMAKEARCFTTDDGEYGCDFQRLDEAGSFRISAAGKPTFELWIEADGQGFVSATYEAGGRAVPLPGTYFRAKKDRACWKSDATETEICAW
;
A
#
# COMPACT_ATOMS: atom_id res chain seq x y z
N MET A 1 -25.34 -35.23 -27.88
CA MET A 1 -24.32 -34.16 -28.08
C MET A 1 -24.90 -32.73 -28.18
N LYS A 2 -26.16 -32.45 -27.80
CA LYS A 2 -26.73 -31.08 -27.86
C LYS A 2 -26.85 -30.37 -26.50
N LEU A 3 -26.95 -31.11 -25.38
CA LEU A 3 -27.05 -30.50 -24.04
C LEU A 3 -25.75 -29.84 -23.55
N ALA A 4 -24.58 -30.41 -23.86
CA ALA A 4 -23.30 -29.87 -23.38
C ALA A 4 -22.97 -28.47 -23.95
N ARG A 5 -23.49 -28.11 -25.13
CA ARG A 5 -23.27 -26.81 -25.75
C ARG A 5 -24.12 -25.69 -25.14
N ALA A 6 -25.34 -26.01 -24.70
CA ALA A 6 -26.25 -25.05 -24.07
C ALA A 6 -25.73 -24.60 -22.69
N SER A 7 -25.14 -25.52 -21.93
CA SER A 7 -24.55 -25.20 -20.62
C SER A 7 -23.33 -24.28 -20.71
N PHE A 8 -22.50 -24.44 -21.74
CA PHE A 8 -21.30 -23.61 -21.91
C PHE A 8 -21.63 -22.15 -22.26
N ALA A 9 -22.66 -21.94 -23.09
CA ALA A 9 -23.13 -20.60 -23.44
C ALA A 9 -23.75 -19.87 -22.24
N ALA A 10 -24.48 -20.59 -21.38
CA ALA A 10 -25.05 -20.03 -20.16
C ALA A 10 -23.97 -19.63 -19.14
N LEU A 11 -22.90 -20.42 -19.00
CA LEU A 11 -21.76 -20.09 -18.14
C LEU A 11 -20.97 -18.87 -18.62
N LEU A 12 -20.74 -18.73 -19.93
CA LEU A 12 -20.09 -17.55 -20.48
C LEU A 12 -20.91 -16.27 -20.29
N ALA A 13 -22.23 -16.35 -20.43
CA ALA A 13 -23.11 -15.20 -20.21
C ALA A 13 -23.09 -14.71 -18.75
N MET A 14 -22.96 -15.62 -17.77
CA MET A 14 -22.86 -15.28 -16.35
C MET A 14 -21.55 -14.58 -15.98
N LEU A 15 -20.43 -14.90 -16.65
CA LEU A 15 -19.13 -14.28 -16.39
C LEU A 15 -19.09 -12.80 -16.81
N MET A 16 -19.94 -12.36 -17.75
CA MET A 16 -19.97 -10.97 -18.22
C MET A 16 -20.74 -10.01 -17.30
N VAL A 17 -21.47 -10.51 -16.29
CA VAL A 17 -22.25 -9.68 -15.35
C VAL A 17 -21.50 -9.43 -14.05
N MET A 18 -20.24 -9.86 -13.93
CA MET A 18 -19.46 -9.63 -12.72
C MET A 18 -19.09 -8.15 -12.65
N PRO A 19 -19.49 -7.42 -11.58
CA PRO A 19 -19.03 -6.05 -11.39
C PRO A 19 -17.51 -6.06 -11.29
N ALA A 20 -16.86 -5.11 -11.97
CA ALA A 20 -15.43 -4.90 -11.78
C ALA A 20 -15.19 -4.61 -10.30
N ALA A 21 -14.34 -5.41 -9.65
CA ALA A 21 -13.93 -5.15 -8.28
C ALA A 21 -13.10 -3.86 -8.29
N MET A 22 -13.75 -2.73 -7.98
CA MET A 22 -13.06 -1.48 -7.71
C MET A 22 -12.37 -1.66 -6.36
N ALA A 23 -11.03 -1.64 -6.36
CA ALA A 23 -10.28 -1.55 -5.12
C ALA A 23 -10.70 -0.26 -4.40
N LYS A 24 -10.90 -0.36 -3.08
CA LYS A 24 -11.16 0.83 -2.26
C LYS A 24 -9.99 1.80 -2.43
N GLU A 25 -10.29 3.10 -2.56
CA GLU A 25 -9.26 4.14 -2.57
C GLU A 25 -8.43 4.06 -1.29
N ALA A 26 -7.10 4.05 -1.45
CA ALA A 26 -6.18 3.97 -0.33
C ALA A 26 -6.14 5.29 0.44
N ARG A 27 -6.09 5.18 1.76
CA ARG A 27 -5.93 6.29 2.69
C ARG A 27 -4.59 6.15 3.39
N CYS A 28 -3.90 7.26 3.53
CA CYS A 28 -2.60 7.30 4.18
C CYS A 28 -2.59 8.33 5.31
N PHE A 29 -1.68 8.12 6.25
CA PHE A 29 -1.36 9.08 7.29
C PHE A 29 0.16 9.15 7.46
N THR A 30 0.69 10.37 7.58
CA THR A 30 2.04 10.63 8.07
C THR A 30 1.95 11.65 9.19
N THR A 31 2.83 11.57 10.18
CA THR A 31 2.83 12.53 11.32
C THR A 31 2.82 13.99 10.87
N ASP A 32 3.54 14.30 9.79
CA ASP A 32 3.68 15.67 9.30
C ASP A 32 2.52 16.14 8.40
N ASP A 33 1.81 15.23 7.73
CA ASP A 33 0.76 15.60 6.76
C ASP A 33 -0.67 15.32 7.24
N GLY A 34 -0.85 14.55 8.32
CA GLY A 34 -2.15 14.05 8.72
C GLY A 34 -2.70 13.03 7.73
N GLU A 35 -4.02 12.89 7.67
CA GLU A 35 -4.68 11.95 6.74
C GLU A 35 -4.85 12.52 5.33
N TYR A 36 -4.58 11.70 4.32
CA TYR A 36 -4.76 12.05 2.91
C TYR A 36 -5.12 10.83 2.04
N GLY A 37 -5.70 11.10 0.85
CA GLY A 37 -5.84 10.09 -0.19
C GLY A 37 -4.51 9.84 -0.87
N CYS A 38 -4.15 8.59 -1.10
CA CYS A 38 -2.85 8.21 -1.64
C CYS A 38 -2.97 7.06 -2.65
N ASP A 39 -1.92 6.86 -3.44
CA ASP A 39 -1.65 5.62 -4.14
C ASP A 39 -0.79 4.73 -3.24
N PHE A 40 -1.26 3.51 -2.99
CA PHE A 40 -0.56 2.50 -2.20
C PHE A 40 -0.13 1.36 -3.12
N GLN A 41 1.17 1.06 -3.12
CA GLN A 41 1.74 -0.02 -3.91
C GLN A 41 2.52 -0.97 -3.01
N ARG A 42 2.14 -2.24 -2.99
CA ARG A 42 2.95 -3.31 -2.38
C ARG A 42 4.19 -3.58 -3.25
N LEU A 43 5.36 -3.66 -2.62
CA LEU A 43 6.66 -3.84 -3.29
C LEU A 43 7.16 -5.29 -3.25
N ASP A 44 6.81 -6.05 -2.22
CA ASP A 44 7.23 -7.45 -2.06
C ASP A 44 6.20 -8.29 -1.26
N GLU A 45 6.55 -9.57 -1.01
CA GLU A 45 5.72 -10.49 -0.21
C GLU A 45 5.89 -10.33 1.30
N ALA A 46 6.93 -9.63 1.77
CA ALA A 46 7.10 -9.29 3.19
C ALA A 46 6.10 -8.20 3.63
N GLY A 47 5.53 -7.48 2.66
CA GLY A 47 4.59 -6.40 2.87
C GLY A 47 5.22 -5.02 2.81
N SER A 48 6.45 -4.91 2.29
CA SER A 48 7.07 -3.63 1.94
C SER A 48 6.16 -2.87 0.99
N PHE A 49 6.15 -1.54 1.10
CA PHE A 49 5.21 -0.73 0.35
C PHE A 49 5.77 0.64 0.00
N ARG A 50 5.16 1.22 -1.03
CA ARG A 50 5.32 2.62 -1.42
C ARG A 50 3.98 3.34 -1.26
N ILE A 51 4.01 4.53 -0.69
CA ILE A 51 2.89 5.47 -0.72
C ILE A 51 3.29 6.74 -1.48
N SER A 52 2.40 7.22 -2.34
CA SER A 52 2.59 8.47 -3.06
C SER A 52 1.29 9.26 -3.15
N ALA A 53 1.38 10.58 -3.19
CA ALA A 53 0.23 11.44 -3.42
C ALA A 53 0.69 12.75 -4.07
N ALA A 54 -0.19 13.37 -4.86
CA ALA A 54 0.12 14.64 -5.52
C ALA A 54 0.41 15.74 -4.47
N GLY A 55 1.56 16.41 -4.61
CA GLY A 55 2.00 17.45 -3.68
C GLY A 55 2.49 16.95 -2.32
N LYS A 56 2.72 15.63 -2.17
CA LYS A 56 3.28 15.01 -0.96
C LYS A 56 4.57 14.25 -1.29
N PRO A 57 5.46 14.04 -0.31
CA PRO A 57 6.60 13.15 -0.51
C PRO A 57 6.13 11.72 -0.83
N THR A 58 6.90 11.00 -1.63
CA THR A 58 6.73 9.56 -1.81
C THR A 58 7.54 8.84 -0.74
N PHE A 59 6.90 7.96 0.02
CA PHE A 59 7.56 7.16 1.04
C PHE A 59 7.66 5.71 0.61
N GLU A 60 8.81 5.09 0.84
CA GLU A 60 9.01 3.66 0.68
C GLU A 60 9.41 3.06 2.01
N LEU A 61 8.68 2.04 2.45
CA LEU A 61 9.00 1.24 3.62
C LEU A 61 9.40 -0.16 3.17
N TRP A 62 10.64 -0.53 3.49
CA TRP A 62 11.20 -1.85 3.24
C TRP A 62 11.21 -2.67 4.52
N ILE A 63 10.54 -3.81 4.50
CA ILE A 63 10.44 -4.74 5.63
C ILE A 63 11.51 -5.82 5.49
N GLU A 64 12.35 -5.93 6.50
CA GLU A 64 13.37 -6.96 6.60
C GLU A 64 12.83 -8.25 7.25
N ALA A 65 13.61 -9.34 7.12
CA ALA A 65 13.20 -10.68 7.58
C ALA A 65 12.92 -10.78 9.09
N ASP A 66 13.50 -9.89 9.90
CA ASP A 66 13.28 -9.81 11.34
C ASP A 66 12.06 -8.95 11.73
N GLY A 67 11.32 -8.43 10.74
CA GLY A 67 10.14 -7.60 10.91
C GLY A 67 10.43 -6.12 11.19
N GLN A 68 11.69 -5.69 11.11
CA GLN A 68 12.07 -4.29 11.13
C GLN A 68 11.77 -3.63 9.78
N GLY A 69 11.43 -2.34 9.82
CA GLY A 69 11.18 -1.53 8.64
C GLY A 69 12.20 -0.41 8.51
N PHE A 70 12.61 -0.09 7.29
CA PHE A 70 13.40 1.10 6.98
C PHE A 70 12.64 1.96 5.99
N VAL A 71 12.53 3.25 6.30
CA VAL A 71 11.78 4.18 5.47
C VAL A 71 12.72 5.13 4.75
N SER A 72 12.42 5.40 3.49
CA SER A 72 12.97 6.54 2.77
C SER A 72 11.86 7.43 2.21
N ALA A 73 12.17 8.71 2.04
CA ALA A 73 11.28 9.70 1.46
C ALA A 73 11.91 10.35 0.22
N THR A 74 11.12 10.53 -0.82
CA THR A 74 11.47 11.30 -2.02
C THR A 74 10.56 12.51 -2.09
N TYR A 75 11.12 13.71 -1.91
CA TYR A 75 10.36 14.96 -1.75
C TYR A 75 9.99 15.62 -3.08
N GLU A 76 10.69 15.30 -4.16
CA GLU A 76 10.49 15.85 -5.50
C GLU A 76 10.42 14.73 -6.52
N ALA A 77 9.59 14.87 -7.55
CA ALA A 77 9.46 13.85 -8.60
C ALA A 77 10.82 13.63 -9.31
N GLY A 78 11.31 12.39 -9.31
CA GLY A 78 12.64 12.05 -9.84
C GLY A 78 13.81 12.44 -8.94
N GLY A 79 13.54 12.95 -7.74
CA GLY A 79 14.55 13.23 -6.72
C GLY A 79 15.16 11.95 -6.13
N ARG A 80 16.20 12.14 -5.30
CA ARG A 80 16.81 11.02 -4.57
C ARG A 80 15.93 10.61 -3.38
N ALA A 81 15.89 9.31 -3.11
CA ALA A 81 15.37 8.80 -1.86
C ALA A 81 16.31 9.19 -0.70
N VAL A 82 15.76 9.77 0.36
CA VAL A 82 16.47 10.14 1.58
C VAL A 82 16.01 9.20 2.70
N PRO A 83 16.92 8.44 3.34
CA PRO A 83 16.54 7.59 4.47
C PRO A 83 16.05 8.44 5.63
N LEU A 84 14.92 8.04 6.22
CA LEU A 84 14.40 8.66 7.43
C LEU A 84 15.11 8.07 8.67
N PRO A 85 15.23 8.83 9.76
CA PRO A 85 15.94 8.36 10.95
C PRO A 85 15.24 7.19 11.66
N GLY A 86 16.07 6.25 12.10
CA GLY A 86 15.66 5.14 12.96
C GLY A 86 15.10 3.94 12.23
N THR A 87 14.74 2.94 13.02
CA THR A 87 14.03 1.75 12.56
C THR A 87 12.54 1.95 12.78
N TYR A 88 11.74 1.53 11.80
CA TYR A 88 10.30 1.52 11.89
C TYR A 88 9.80 0.16 12.35
N PHE A 89 8.87 0.16 13.31
CA PHE A 89 8.22 -1.05 13.79
C PHE A 89 6.72 -0.96 13.56
N ARG A 90 6.12 -2.06 13.11
CA ARG A 90 4.67 -2.14 12.93
C ARG A 90 3.97 -1.96 14.28
N ALA A 91 3.14 -0.93 14.38
CA ALA A 91 2.48 -0.59 15.63
C ALA A 91 1.57 -1.73 16.12
N LYS A 92 1.46 -1.86 17.45
CA LYS A 92 0.69 -2.95 18.09
C LYS A 92 -0.81 -2.70 18.04
N LYS A 93 -1.22 -1.44 18.24
CA LYS A 93 -2.63 -1.03 18.31
C LYS A 93 -3.24 -0.88 16.93
N ASP A 94 -2.59 -0.09 16.08
CA ASP A 94 -2.98 0.07 14.68
C ASP A 94 -1.99 -0.68 13.79
N ARG A 95 -2.48 -1.71 13.11
CA ARG A 95 -1.67 -2.54 12.22
C ARG A 95 -1.46 -1.90 10.85
N ALA A 96 -2.16 -0.82 10.51
CA ALA A 96 -1.89 -0.03 9.32
C ALA A 96 -0.61 0.82 9.46
N CYS A 97 -0.19 1.09 10.70
CA CYS A 97 0.88 2.04 11.01
C CYS A 97 2.23 1.39 11.31
N TRP A 98 3.28 2.10 10.91
CA TRP A 98 4.67 1.86 11.25
C TRP A 98 5.25 3.09 11.93
N LYS A 99 5.93 2.89 13.07
CA LYS A 99 6.44 3.97 13.91
C LYS A 99 7.97 3.90 14.04
N SER A 100 8.64 5.03 13.82
CA SER A 100 10.08 5.20 14.04
C SER A 100 10.41 5.13 15.53
N ASP A 101 11.43 4.36 15.89
CA ASP A 101 11.98 4.32 17.24
C ASP A 101 12.83 5.55 17.60
N ALA A 102 13.32 6.29 16.60
CA ALA A 102 14.20 7.44 16.79
C ALA A 102 13.43 8.76 16.88
N THR A 103 12.31 8.89 16.16
CA THR A 103 11.60 10.17 16.00
C THR A 103 10.13 10.10 16.41
N GLU A 104 9.62 8.92 16.71
CA GLU A 104 8.19 8.67 16.94
C GLU A 104 7.28 9.00 15.74
N THR A 105 7.86 9.30 14.56
CA THR A 105 7.11 9.53 13.32
C THR A 105 6.39 8.27 12.89
N GLU A 106 5.17 8.43 12.39
CA GLU A 106 4.28 7.37 11.96
C GLU A 106 3.98 7.47 10.47
N ILE A 107 3.89 6.31 9.83
CA ILE A 107 3.46 6.14 8.44
C ILE A 107 2.41 5.02 8.42
N CYS A 108 1.21 5.34 7.95
CA CYS A 108 0.08 4.40 7.90
C CYS A 108 -0.55 4.35 6.51
N ALA A 109 -1.09 3.18 6.13
CA ALA A 109 -1.87 3.01 4.91
C ALA A 109 -2.98 1.94 5.05
N TRP A 110 -4.20 2.22 4.56
CA TRP A 110 -5.40 1.34 4.66
C TRP A 110 -6.49 1.58 3.61
#